data_AF-A0A562Q8Y7-F1
#
_entry.id   AF-A0A562Q8Y7-F1
#
_cell.length_a   1.000
_cell.length_b   1.000
_cell.length_c   1.000
_cell.angle_alpha   90.00
_cell.angle_beta   90.00
_cell.angle_gamma   90.00
#
_symmetry.space_group_name_H-M   'P 1'
#
loop_
_entity.id
_entity.type
_entity.pdbx_description
1 polymer ?
#
loop_
_entity_poly.entity_id
_entity_poly.type
_entity_poly.pdbx_seq_one_letter_code
_entity_poly.pdbx_strand_id
1 'polypeptide(L)'
;MYLNCFQVDSGKQSVEGGKVIQQTLENINRIASTVQNSAAQISELGRHTSQITSIVNVISEIAEQTNLLALNAAIKAARAGDQGRGFAVVADEVRLLAQRTGKSTQEIANVIQKIQTSTQEAVSNMSVGVEQVNEGLELASSANQAIE
;
A
#
# COMPACT_ATOMS: atom_id res chain seq x y z
N MET A 1 20.93 -56.98 24.57
CA MET A 1 21.44 -56.34 23.33
C MET A 1 20.37 -55.50 22.63
N TYR A 2 19.13 -55.99 22.43
CA TYR A 2 18.05 -55.23 21.79
C TYR A 2 17.58 -53.94 22.50
N LEU A 3 17.51 -53.91 23.84
CA LEU A 3 17.10 -52.69 24.58
C LEU A 3 18.09 -51.51 24.45
N ASN A 4 19.38 -51.81 24.38
CA ASN A 4 20.43 -50.78 24.33
C ASN A 4 20.48 -50.13 22.93
N CYS A 5 20.19 -50.89 21.87
CA CYS A 5 20.03 -50.36 20.51
C CYS A 5 18.82 -49.41 20.42
N PHE A 6 17.69 -49.79 21.05
CA PHE A 6 16.45 -48.98 21.04
C PHE A 6 16.61 -47.64 21.77
N GLN A 7 17.32 -47.62 22.92
CA GLN A 7 17.63 -46.37 23.63
C GLN A 7 18.58 -45.46 22.83
N VAL A 8 19.57 -46.03 22.14
CA VAL A 8 20.52 -45.26 21.32
C VAL A 8 19.84 -44.67 20.08
N ASP A 9 18.94 -45.41 19.42
CA ASP A 9 18.18 -44.88 18.28
C ASP A 9 17.17 -43.80 18.71
N SER A 10 16.51 -43.98 19.86
CA SER A 10 15.57 -42.99 20.40
C SER A 10 16.27 -41.69 20.83
N GLY A 11 17.47 -41.78 21.40
CA GLY A 11 18.31 -40.61 21.72
C GLY A 11 18.79 -39.88 20.46
N LYS A 12 19.19 -40.60 19.40
CA LYS A 12 19.56 -40.00 18.12
C LYS A 12 18.39 -39.30 17.44
N GLN A 13 17.21 -39.92 17.41
CA GLN A 13 16.00 -39.31 16.84
C GLN A 13 15.59 -38.03 17.59
N SER A 14 15.77 -37.98 18.92
CA SER A 14 15.47 -36.79 19.71
C SER A 14 16.43 -35.62 19.40
N VAL A 15 17.73 -35.90 19.29
CA VAL A 15 18.74 -34.90 18.88
C VAL A 15 18.50 -34.37 17.47
N GLU A 16 18.12 -35.25 16.54
CA GLU A 16 17.83 -34.86 15.16
C GLU A 16 16.51 -34.08 15.07
N GLY A 17 15.49 -34.47 15.83
CA GLY A 17 14.24 -33.71 16.01
C GLY A 17 14.47 -32.31 16.58
N GLY A 18 15.28 -32.18 17.63
CA GLY A 18 15.65 -30.89 18.21
C GLY A 18 16.34 -29.96 17.21
N LYS A 19 17.27 -30.50 16.39
CA LYS A 19 17.90 -29.72 15.30
C LYS A 19 16.89 -29.21 14.27
N VAL A 20 15.95 -30.05 13.86
CA VAL A 20 14.90 -29.67 12.89
C VAL A 20 14.00 -28.58 13.48
N ILE A 21 13.62 -28.69 14.76
CA ILE A 21 12.84 -27.65 15.44
C ILE A 21 13.62 -26.35 15.54
N GLN A 22 14.91 -26.40 15.89
CA GLN A 22 15.73 -25.20 15.99
C GLN A 22 15.89 -24.48 14.64
N GLN A 23 16.14 -25.22 13.56
CA GLN A 23 16.15 -24.65 12.21
C GLN A 23 14.78 -24.07 11.81
N THR A 24 13.69 -24.71 12.24
CA THR A 24 12.34 -24.21 12.00
C THR A 24 12.10 -22.89 12.73
N LEU A 25 12.51 -22.78 14.00
CA LEU A 25 12.43 -21.55 14.80
C LEU A 25 13.23 -20.40 14.15
N GLU A 26 14.44 -20.67 13.67
CA GLU A 26 15.26 -19.67 12.96
C GLU A 26 14.56 -19.18 11.68
N ASN A 27 14.02 -20.10 10.89
CA ASN A 27 13.30 -19.76 9.66
C ASN A 27 12.04 -18.94 9.94
N ILE A 28 11.26 -19.30 10.97
CA ILE A 28 10.06 -18.57 11.37
C ILE A 28 10.41 -17.15 11.84
N ASN A 29 11.47 -16.98 12.64
CA ASN A 29 11.94 -15.64 13.02
C ASN A 29 12.33 -14.77 11.82
N ARG A 30 12.96 -15.39 10.80
CA ARG A 30 13.33 -14.70 9.56
C ARG A 30 12.10 -14.29 8.74
N ILE A 31 11.06 -15.12 8.72
CA ILE A 31 9.76 -14.80 8.11
C ILE A 31 9.11 -13.64 8.86
N ALA A 32 9.07 -13.68 10.20
CA ALA A 32 8.52 -12.59 11.03
C ALA A 32 9.15 -11.24 10.67
N SER A 33 10.48 -11.20 10.62
CA SER A 33 11.26 -10.01 10.28
C SER A 33 10.95 -9.53 8.85
N THR A 34 10.78 -10.44 7.90
CA THR A 34 10.45 -10.11 6.50
C THR A 34 9.03 -9.53 6.39
N VAL A 35 8.07 -10.07 7.12
CA VAL A 35 6.68 -9.57 7.15
C VAL A 35 6.64 -8.17 7.78
N GLN A 36 7.35 -7.95 8.89
CA GLN A 36 7.45 -6.63 9.53
C GLN A 36 8.08 -5.58 8.61
N ASN A 37 9.16 -5.93 7.92
CA ASN A 37 9.80 -5.03 6.95
C ASN A 37 8.85 -4.71 5.78
N SER A 38 8.10 -5.70 5.29
CA SER A 38 7.11 -5.50 4.23
C SER A 38 5.98 -4.58 4.69
N ALA A 39 5.51 -4.73 5.94
CA ALA A 39 4.48 -3.87 6.52
C ALA A 39 4.95 -2.41 6.61
N ALA A 40 6.21 -2.18 7.01
CA ALA A 40 6.79 -0.85 7.04
C ALA A 40 6.88 -0.21 5.63
N GLN A 41 7.28 -0.99 4.62
CA GLN A 41 7.34 -0.51 3.23
C GLN A 41 5.96 -0.16 2.67
N ILE A 42 4.94 -0.97 2.95
CA ILE A 42 3.56 -0.70 2.53
C ILE A 42 2.98 0.50 3.29
N SER A 43 3.30 0.66 4.57
CA SER A 43 2.91 1.85 5.33
C SER A 43 3.49 3.13 4.72
N GLU A 44 4.75 3.09 4.27
CA GLU A 44 5.38 4.23 3.60
C GLU A 44 4.73 4.52 2.24
N LEU A 45 4.29 3.49 1.50
CA LEU A 45 3.48 3.66 0.29
C LEU A 45 2.13 4.36 0.61
N GLY A 46 1.50 4.03 1.74
CA GLY A 46 0.32 4.74 2.25
C GLY A 46 0.58 6.22 2.54
N ARG A 47 1.79 6.56 3.03
CA ARG A 47 2.21 7.95 3.24
C ARG A 47 2.42 8.69 1.92
N HIS A 48 3.10 8.07 0.95
CA HIS A 48 3.32 8.64 -0.38
C HIS A 48 2.01 8.89 -1.12
N THR A 49 1.06 7.96 -1.08
CA THR A 49 -0.26 8.13 -1.70
C THR A 49 -1.03 9.31 -1.10
N SER A 50 -0.94 9.53 0.21
CA SER A 50 -1.54 10.69 0.87
C SER A 50 -0.93 12.03 0.42
N GLN A 51 0.37 12.07 0.14
CA GLN A 51 1.04 13.24 -0.45
C GLN A 51 0.53 13.48 -1.88
N ILE A 52 0.36 12.44 -2.68
CA ILE A 52 -0.18 12.55 -4.04
C ILE A 52 -1.62 13.08 -4.00
N THR A 53 -2.47 12.64 -3.07
CA THR A 53 -3.83 13.19 -2.89
C THR A 53 -3.81 14.71 -2.73
N SER A 54 -2.88 15.24 -1.92
CA SER A 54 -2.76 16.69 -1.71
C SER A 54 -2.40 17.42 -3.01
N ILE A 55 -1.48 16.86 -3.81
CA ILE A 55 -1.09 17.43 -5.11
C ILE A 55 -2.27 17.39 -6.09
N VAL A 56 -2.99 16.29 -6.15
CA VAL A 56 -4.15 16.12 -7.04
C VAL A 56 -5.26 17.11 -6.68
N ASN A 57 -5.49 17.37 -5.40
CA ASN A 57 -6.45 18.39 -4.94
C ASN A 57 -6.04 19.79 -5.44
N VAL A 58 -4.76 20.17 -5.31
CA VAL A 58 -4.27 21.46 -5.84
C VAL A 58 -4.45 21.56 -7.35
N ILE A 59 -4.21 20.48 -8.11
CA ILE A 59 -4.45 20.48 -9.56
C ILE A 59 -5.95 20.63 -9.86
N SER A 60 -6.82 20.00 -9.08
CA SER A 60 -8.28 20.13 -9.21
C SER A 60 -8.73 21.56 -8.98
N GLU A 61 -8.23 22.22 -7.92
CA GLU A 61 -8.48 23.63 -7.64
C GLU A 61 -7.98 24.54 -8.77
N ILE A 62 -6.79 24.29 -9.31
CA ILE A 62 -6.24 25.04 -10.46
C ILE A 62 -7.15 24.87 -11.68
N ALA A 63 -7.63 23.66 -11.95
CA ALA A 63 -8.54 23.39 -13.05
C ALA A 63 -9.87 24.14 -12.88
N GLU A 64 -10.44 24.17 -11.68
CA GLU A 64 -11.66 24.92 -11.38
C GLU A 64 -11.46 26.42 -11.55
N GLN A 65 -10.38 26.98 -11.02
CA GLN A 65 -10.03 28.39 -11.20
C GLN A 65 -9.82 28.75 -12.68
N THR A 66 -9.13 27.89 -13.43
CA THR A 66 -8.91 28.06 -14.87
C THR A 66 -10.24 28.04 -15.63
N ASN A 67 -11.17 27.14 -15.26
CA ASN A 67 -12.50 27.08 -15.84
C ASN A 67 -13.30 28.37 -15.57
N LEU A 68 -13.24 28.91 -14.36
CA LEU A 68 -13.90 30.18 -14.01
C LEU A 68 -13.27 31.38 -14.74
N LEU A 69 -11.96 31.43 -14.87
CA LEU A 69 -11.25 32.46 -15.63
C LEU A 69 -11.63 32.42 -17.11
N ALA A 70 -11.68 31.23 -17.70
CA ALA A 70 -12.08 31.00 -19.08
C ALA A 70 -13.53 31.42 -19.33
N LEU A 71 -14.45 31.09 -18.42
CA LEU A 71 -15.85 31.53 -18.48
C LEU A 71 -15.95 33.07 -18.47
N ASN A 72 -15.23 33.73 -17.56
CA ASN A 72 -15.22 35.19 -17.50
C ASN A 72 -14.64 35.82 -18.77
N ALA A 73 -13.63 35.20 -19.38
CA ALA A 73 -13.07 35.63 -20.66
C ALA A 73 -14.08 35.46 -21.81
N ALA A 74 -14.80 34.34 -21.87
CA ALA A 74 -15.84 34.10 -22.87
C ALA A 74 -16.98 35.14 -22.77
N ILE A 75 -17.41 35.48 -21.54
CA ILE A 75 -18.42 36.53 -21.31
C ILE A 75 -17.92 37.90 -21.80
N LYS A 76 -16.67 38.26 -21.50
CA LYS A 76 -16.07 39.53 -21.97
C LYS A 76 -15.93 39.56 -23.50
N ALA A 77 -15.56 38.44 -24.10
CA ALA A 77 -15.44 38.29 -25.54
C ALA A 77 -16.80 38.48 -26.24
N ALA A 78 -17.87 37.90 -25.70
CA ALA A 78 -19.23 38.11 -26.20
C ALA A 78 -19.67 39.59 -26.11
N ARG A 79 -19.29 40.29 -25.04
CA ARG A 79 -19.57 41.73 -24.88
C ARG A 79 -18.83 42.62 -25.88
N ALA A 80 -17.65 42.20 -26.36
CA ALA A 80 -16.86 42.94 -27.34
C ALA A 80 -17.38 42.78 -28.78
N GLY A 81 -18.43 41.98 -29.00
CA GLY A 81 -19.01 41.75 -30.33
C GLY A 81 -18.01 41.16 -31.31
N ASP A 82 -17.94 41.70 -32.53
CA ASP A 82 -17.09 41.17 -33.59
C ASP A 82 -15.58 41.23 -33.27
N GLN A 83 -15.15 42.19 -32.43
CA GLN A 83 -13.75 42.30 -32.01
C GLN A 83 -13.35 41.19 -31.01
N GLY A 84 -14.33 40.55 -30.35
CA GLY A 84 -14.10 39.51 -29.36
C GLY A 84 -14.15 38.08 -29.91
N ARG A 85 -14.49 37.90 -31.19
CA ARG A 85 -14.76 36.57 -31.77
C ARG A 85 -13.60 35.59 -31.64
N GLY A 86 -12.37 36.03 -31.92
CA GLY A 86 -11.17 35.19 -31.76
C GLY A 86 -10.88 34.84 -30.31
N PHE A 87 -11.09 35.79 -29.38
CA PHE A 87 -10.93 35.57 -27.95
C PHE A 87 -11.98 34.61 -27.37
N ALA A 88 -13.21 34.62 -27.91
CA ALA A 88 -14.26 33.71 -27.48
C ALA A 88 -13.90 32.24 -27.76
N VAL A 89 -13.35 31.96 -28.95
CA VAL A 89 -12.92 30.59 -29.32
C VAL A 89 -11.81 30.09 -28.40
N VAL A 90 -10.81 30.92 -28.12
CA VAL A 90 -9.71 30.56 -27.20
C VAL A 90 -10.23 30.34 -25.78
N ALA A 91 -11.14 31.19 -25.30
CA ALA A 91 -11.73 31.06 -23.99
C ALA A 91 -12.53 29.74 -23.84
N ASP A 92 -13.29 29.35 -24.85
CA ASP A 92 -14.01 28.07 -24.85
C ASP A 92 -13.07 26.86 -24.87
N GLU A 93 -11.97 26.91 -25.62
CA GLU A 93 -10.98 25.83 -25.64
C GLU A 93 -10.28 25.66 -24.29
N VAL A 94 -9.88 26.77 -23.65
CA VAL A 94 -9.30 26.76 -22.30
C VAL A 94 -10.30 26.22 -21.28
N ARG A 95 -11.59 26.58 -21.41
CA ARG A 95 -12.66 26.06 -20.55
C ARG A 95 -12.78 24.54 -20.69
N LEU A 96 -12.78 24.02 -21.92
CA LEU A 96 -12.87 22.59 -22.18
C LEU A 96 -11.65 21.83 -21.62
N LEU A 97 -10.45 22.37 -21.80
CA LEU A 97 -9.21 21.83 -21.22
C LEU A 97 -9.29 21.78 -19.69
N ALA A 98 -9.74 22.85 -19.05
CA ALA A 98 -9.91 22.92 -17.61
C ALA A 98 -10.91 21.88 -17.09
N GLN A 99 -12.06 21.71 -17.75
CA GLN A 99 -13.04 20.67 -17.41
C GLN A 99 -12.47 19.26 -17.56
N ARG A 100 -11.73 19.01 -18.63
CA ARG A 100 -11.08 17.71 -18.88
C ARG A 100 -10.00 17.41 -17.83
N THR A 101 -9.19 18.40 -17.47
CA THR A 101 -8.22 18.29 -16.37
C THR A 101 -8.92 17.95 -15.06
N GLY A 102 -10.00 18.67 -14.72
CA GLY A 102 -10.80 18.38 -13.52
C GLY A 102 -11.30 16.93 -13.48
N LYS A 103 -11.86 16.44 -14.59
CA LYS A 103 -12.27 15.03 -14.70
C LYS A 103 -11.10 14.05 -14.48
N SER A 104 -9.95 14.30 -15.10
CA SER A 104 -8.77 13.45 -14.90
C SER A 104 -8.25 13.47 -13.47
N THR A 105 -8.28 14.64 -12.79
CA THR A 105 -7.91 14.70 -11.35
C THR A 105 -8.84 13.86 -10.49
N GLN A 106 -10.15 13.84 -10.78
CA GLN A 106 -11.10 13.02 -10.06
C GLN A 106 -10.86 11.51 -10.28
N GLU A 107 -10.56 11.11 -11.52
CA GLU A 107 -10.22 9.72 -11.84
C GLU A 107 -8.94 9.27 -11.10
N ILE A 108 -7.91 10.13 -11.07
CA ILE A 108 -6.68 9.89 -10.32
C ILE A 108 -6.96 9.78 -8.81
N ALA A 109 -7.77 10.67 -8.25
CA ALA A 109 -8.14 10.64 -6.83
C ALA A 109 -8.82 9.30 -6.46
N ASN A 110 -9.72 8.80 -7.31
CA ASN A 110 -10.37 7.51 -7.11
C ASN A 110 -9.37 6.34 -7.13
N VAL A 111 -8.38 6.38 -8.01
CA VAL A 111 -7.31 5.35 -8.05
C VAL A 111 -6.46 5.41 -6.79
N ILE A 112 -6.07 6.60 -6.33
CA ILE A 112 -5.28 6.77 -5.10
C ILE A 112 -6.05 6.26 -3.88
N GLN A 113 -7.36 6.52 -3.79
CA GLN A 113 -8.19 6.03 -2.69
C GLN A 113 -8.24 4.50 -2.65
N LYS A 114 -8.30 3.84 -3.82
CA LYS A 114 -8.21 2.38 -3.91
C LYS A 114 -6.85 1.87 -3.43
N ILE A 115 -5.76 2.52 -3.83
CA ILE A 115 -4.41 2.16 -3.37
C ILE A 115 -4.31 2.32 -1.85
N GLN A 116 -4.76 3.44 -1.28
CA GLN A 116 -4.76 3.64 0.17
C GLN A 116 -5.51 2.54 0.91
N THR A 117 -6.71 2.17 0.43
CA THR A 117 -7.51 1.09 1.00
C THR A 117 -6.75 -0.24 0.95
N SER A 118 -6.21 -0.61 -0.22
CA SER A 118 -5.44 -1.85 -0.36
C SER A 118 -4.16 -1.86 0.46
N THR A 119 -3.48 -0.72 0.64
CA THR A 119 -2.32 -0.63 1.54
C THR A 119 -2.69 -0.82 3.00
N GLN A 120 -3.84 -0.27 3.44
CA GLN A 120 -4.33 -0.43 4.80
C GLN A 120 -4.69 -1.90 5.09
N GLU A 121 -5.38 -2.55 4.15
CA GLU A 121 -5.70 -3.98 4.22
C GLU A 121 -4.43 -4.84 4.26
N ALA A 122 -3.44 -4.55 3.41
CA ALA A 122 -2.18 -5.28 3.40
C ALA A 122 -1.41 -5.15 4.72
N VAL A 123 -1.35 -3.94 5.31
CA VAL A 123 -0.73 -3.74 6.64
C VAL A 123 -1.48 -4.51 7.72
N SER A 124 -2.82 -4.50 7.69
CA SER A 124 -3.65 -5.28 8.64
C SER A 124 -3.37 -6.78 8.53
N ASN A 125 -3.35 -7.32 7.30
CA ASN A 125 -3.07 -8.73 7.07
C ASN A 125 -1.66 -9.13 7.50
N MET A 126 -0.67 -8.25 7.28
CA MET A 126 0.69 -8.46 7.76
C MET A 126 0.77 -8.45 9.29
N SER A 127 0.01 -7.58 9.97
CA SER A 127 -0.07 -7.58 11.44
C SER A 127 -0.60 -8.91 11.98
N VAL A 128 -1.67 -9.43 11.38
CA VAL A 128 -2.21 -10.77 11.72
C VAL A 128 -1.17 -11.85 11.43
N GLY A 129 -0.46 -11.76 10.31
CA GLY A 129 0.61 -12.71 9.97
C GLY A 129 1.76 -12.71 10.98
N VAL A 130 2.13 -11.56 11.53
CA VAL A 130 3.14 -11.45 12.61
C VAL A 130 2.63 -12.13 13.89
N GLU A 131 1.37 -11.94 14.25
CA GLU A 131 0.75 -12.59 15.42
C GLU A 131 0.76 -14.12 15.28
N GLN A 132 0.32 -14.65 14.13
CA GLN A 132 0.35 -16.09 13.84
C GLN A 132 1.76 -16.67 13.87
N VAL A 133 2.75 -15.90 13.40
CA VAL A 133 4.16 -16.29 13.46
C VAL A 133 4.65 -16.35 14.91
N ASN A 134 4.28 -15.40 15.76
CA ASN A 134 4.63 -15.42 17.18
C ASN A 134 4.00 -16.61 17.90
N GLU A 135 2.73 -16.93 17.65
CA GLU A 135 2.09 -18.15 18.18
C GLU A 135 2.81 -19.42 17.72
N GLY A 136 3.21 -19.48 16.45
CA GLY A 136 4.00 -20.58 15.90
C GLY A 136 5.36 -20.75 16.59
N LEU A 137 6.02 -19.64 16.95
CA LEU A 137 7.27 -19.66 17.71
C LEU A 137 7.06 -20.20 19.13
N GLU A 138 5.99 -19.82 19.82
CA GLU A 138 5.69 -20.34 21.17
C GLU A 138 5.41 -21.84 21.16
N LEU A 139 4.64 -22.32 20.18
CA LEU A 139 4.35 -23.75 20.01
C LEU A 139 5.63 -24.55 19.70
N ALA A 140 6.45 -24.07 18.78
CA ALA A 140 7.71 -24.72 18.42
C ALA A 140 8.72 -24.71 19.57
N SER A 141 8.78 -23.62 20.35
CA SER A 141 9.59 -23.55 21.58
C SER A 141 9.13 -24.57 22.62
N SER A 142 7.81 -24.70 22.82
CA SER A 142 7.23 -25.68 23.74
C SER A 142 7.52 -27.12 23.29
N ALA A 143 7.47 -27.38 21.98
CA ALA A 143 7.83 -28.67 21.41
C ALA A 143 9.33 -28.99 21.61
N ASN A 144 10.21 -27.99 21.47
CA ASN A 144 11.65 -28.17 21.72
C ASN A 144 11.92 -28.58 23.19
N GLN A 145 11.26 -27.91 24.14
CA GLN A 145 11.37 -28.21 25.57
C GLN A 145 10.82 -29.59 25.96
N ALA A 146 9.90 -30.15 25.17
CA ALA A 146 9.34 -31.48 25.41
C ALA A 146 10.22 -32.62 24.87
N ILE A 147 11.19 -32.30 24.00
CA ILE A 147 12.12 -33.26 23.40
C ILE A 147 13.47 -33.28 24.14
N GLU A 148 13.85 -32.17 24.78
CA GLU A 148 14.95 -32.11 25.77
C GLU A 148 14.64 -32.85 27.07
#